data_AF-A0A847EYS9-F1
#
_entry.id   AF-A0A847EYS9-F1
#
_cell.length_a   1.000
_cell.length_b   1.000
_cell.length_c   1.000
_cell.angle_alpha   90.00
_cell.angle_beta   90.00
_cell.angle_gamma   90.00
#
_symmetry.space_group_name_H-M   'P 1'
#
loop_
_entity.id
_entity.type
_entity.pdbx_description
1 polymer ?
#
loop_
_entity_poly.entity_id
_entity_poly.type
_entity_poly.pdbx_seq_one_letter_code
_entity_poly.pdbx_strand_id
1 'polypeptide(L)' 'MNKQALYEQILAKRSFLCVGLDTDLDKLPAHLLNEPDPLFAFNKAIIDATA' A
#
# COMPACT_ATOMS: atom_id res chain seq x y z
N MET A 1 -13.15 3.04 -7.08
CA MET A 1 -12.53 3.72 -8.25
C MET A 1 -13.20 3.20 -9.51
N ASN A 2 -13.55 4.08 -10.46
CA ASN A 2 -14.09 3.67 -11.76
C ASN A 2 -12.99 3.76 -12.85
N LYS A 3 -13.29 3.32 -14.08
CA LYS A 3 -12.33 3.32 -15.19
C LYS A 3 -11.75 4.71 -15.49
N GLN A 4 -12.58 5.75 -15.40
CA GLN A 4 -12.17 7.13 -15.67
C GLN A 4 -11.15 7.63 -14.64
N ALA A 5 -11.46 7.46 -13.35
CA ALA A 5 -10.57 7.84 -12.26
C ALA A 5 -9.25 7.03 -12.30
N LEU A 6 -9.28 5.75 -12.66
CA LEU A 6 -8.06 4.95 -12.86
C LEU A 6 -7.20 5.50 -14.00
N TYR A 7 -7.81 5.82 -15.14
CA TYR A 7 -7.10 6.40 -16.27
C TYR A 7 -6.41 7.73 -15.92
N GLU A 8 -7.11 8.60 -15.18
CA GLU A 8 -6.56 9.85 -14.68
C GLU A 8 -5.35 9.63 -13.75
N GLN A 9 -5.41 8.63 -12.86
CA GLN A 9 -4.29 8.28 -11.99
C GLN A 9 -3.09 7.73 -12.77
N ILE A 10 -3.32 6.88 -13.77
CA ILE A 10 -2.24 6.36 -14.64
C ILE A 10 -1.51 7.50 -15.34
N LEU A 11 -2.25 8.48 -15.87
CA LEU A 11 -1.64 9.65 -16.52
C LEU A 11 -0.91 10.56 -15.52
N ALA A 12 -1.52 10.86 -14.38
CA ALA A 12 -0.94 11.73 -13.36
C ALA A 12 0.37 11.16 -12.79
N LYS A 13 0.38 9.86 -12.48
CA LYS A 13 1.55 9.14 -11.94
C LYS A 13 2.52 8.66 -13.02
N ARG A 14 2.14 8.75 -14.31
CA ARG A 14 2.88 8.22 -15.46
C ARG A 14 3.29 6.77 -15.27
N SER A 15 2.41 5.98 -14.67
CA SER A 15 2.70 4.62 -14.26
C SER A 15 1.46 3.75 -14.36
N PHE A 16 1.66 2.54 -14.83
CA PHE A 16 0.66 1.47 -14.78
C PHE A 16 0.84 0.56 -13.55
N LEU A 17 1.77 0.91 -12.66
CA LEU A 17 2.07 0.13 -11.46
C LEU A 17 0.86 0.10 -10.52
N CYS A 18 0.48 -1.10 -10.11
CA CYS A 18 -0.43 -1.33 -8.99
C CYS A 18 0.37 -1.87 -7.82
N VAL A 19 0.14 -1.34 -6.62
CA VAL A 19 0.75 -1.84 -5.38
C VAL A 19 -0.31 -2.64 -4.63
N GLY A 20 -0.10 -3.94 -4.51
CA GLY A 20 -0.94 -4.83 -3.70
C GLY A 20 -0.57 -4.74 -2.22
N LEU A 21 -1.58 -4.81 -1.35
CA LEU A 21 -1.42 -4.79 0.11
C LEU A 21 -1.60 -6.19 0.68
N ASP A 22 -0.83 -7.15 0.13
CA ASP A 22 -0.91 -8.58 0.43
C ASP A 22 0.04 -8.96 1.58
N THR A 23 -0.20 -8.40 2.76
CA THR A 23 0.71 -8.50 3.90
C THR A 23 0.63 -9.87 4.57
N ASP A 24 1.79 -10.49 4.76
CA ASP A 24 1.99 -11.74 5.49
C ASP A 24 2.57 -11.43 6.88
N LEU A 25 1.84 -11.83 7.93
CA LEU A 25 2.21 -11.57 9.33
C LEU A 25 3.58 -12.15 9.68
N ASP A 26 3.94 -13.31 9.13
CA ASP A 26 5.22 -13.97 9.42
C ASP A 26 6.41 -13.27 8.77
N LYS A 27 6.15 -12.41 7.78
CA LYS A 27 7.16 -11.60 7.08
C LYS A 27 7.24 -10.17 7.61
N LEU A 28 6.42 -9.80 8.60
CA LEU A 28 6.45 -8.45 9.14
C LEU A 28 7.75 -8.17 9.92
N PRO A 29 8.30 -6.95 9.80
CA PRO A 29 9.39 -6.50 10.66
C PRO A 29 8.99 -6.57 12.15
N ALA A 30 9.88 -7.12 12.98
CA ALA A 30 9.59 -7.35 14.40
C ALA A 30 9.16 -6.10 15.19
N HIS A 31 9.63 -4.91 14.78
CA HIS A 31 9.25 -3.66 15.45
C HIS A 31 7.79 -3.28 15.24
N LEU A 32 7.15 -3.74 14.15
CA LEU A 32 5.74 -3.47 13.87
C LEU A 32 4.80 -4.46 14.56
N LEU A 33 5.30 -5.62 15.00
CA LEU A 33 4.49 -6.63 15.70
C LEU A 33 3.92 -6.14 17.05
N ASN A 34 4.52 -5.08 17.61
CA ASN A 34 4.07 -4.47 18.87
C ASN A 34 3.05 -3.35 18.66
N GLU A 35 2.75 -2.98 17.42
CA GLU A 35 1.71 -1.99 17.13
C GLU A 35 0.32 -2.55 17.48
N PRO A 36 -0.66 -1.70 17.84
CA PRO A 36 -2.02 -2.13 18.10
C PRO A 36 -2.67 -2.87 16.92
N ASP A 37 -2.28 -2.50 15.69
CA ASP A 37 -2.66 -3.17 14.45
C ASP A 37 -1.44 -3.19 13.49
N PRO A 38 -0.61 -4.26 13.56
CA PRO A 38 0.60 -4.38 12.74
C PRO A 38 0.31 -4.40 11.23
N LEU A 39 -0.82 -4.98 10.82
CA LEU A 39 -1.23 -5.05 9.41
C LEU A 39 -1.56 -3.66 8.89
N PHE A 40 -2.34 -2.89 9.65
CA PHE A 40 -2.64 -1.50 9.31
C PHE A 40 -1.38 -0.64 9.28
N ALA A 41 -0.54 -0.73 10.32
CA ALA A 41 0.69 0.06 10.41
C ALA A 41 1.62 -0.18 9.22
N PHE A 42 1.83 -1.44 8.85
CA PHE A 42 2.64 -1.81 7.70
C PHE A 42 2.03 -1.33 6.37
N ASN A 43 0.76 -1.64 6.11
CA ASN A 43 0.10 -1.23 4.87
C ASN A 43 0.03 0.29 4.72
N LYS A 44 -0.17 1.02 5.81
CA LYS A 44 -0.11 2.48 5.83
C LYS A 44 1.27 2.97 5.40
N ALA A 45 2.34 2.41 5.95
CA ALA A 45 3.70 2.78 5.58
C ALA A 45 3.99 2.51 4.09
N ILE A 46 3.50 1.40 3.53
CA ILE A 46 3.61 1.10 2.09
C ILE A 46 2.88 2.14 1.25
N ILE A 47 1.65 2.52 1.60
CA ILE A 47 0.90 3.57 0.89
C ILE A 47 1.65 4.91 1.00
N ASP A 48 2.06 5.32 2.20
CA ASP A 48 2.74 6.61 2.41
C ASP A 48 4.04 6.72 1.58
N ALA A 49 4.74 5.60 1.37
CA ALA A 49 5.96 5.56 0.57
C ALA A 49 5.73 5.46 -0.95
N THR A 50 4.51 5.14 -1.41
CA THR A 50 4.24 4.81 -2.83
C THR A 50 3.06 5.57 -3.46
N ALA A 51 2.30 6.35 -2.67
CA ALA A 51 1.12 7.10 -3.10
C ALA A 51 1.44 8.32 -3.96
#